data_AF-A0A951XER4-F1
#
_entry.id   AF-A0A951XER4-F1
#
_cell.length_a   1.000
_cell.length_b   1.000
_cell.length_c   1.000
_cell.angle_alpha   90.00
_cell.angle_beta   90.00
_cell.angle_gamma   90.00
#
_symmetry.space_group_name_H-M   'P 1'
#
loop_
_entity.id
_entity.type
_entity.pdbx_description
1 polymer ?
#
loop_
_entity_poly.entity_id
_entity_poly.type
_entity_poly.pdbx_seq_one_letter_code
_entity_poly.pdbx_strand_id
1 'polypeptide(L)' 'GANATIVCGYEIGEYAFIGAGAVVTKEVPAYAVVVGNPARQTGWMSRNGHKLKFDEEGIAICPETKERYLLKDNRVTLTP' A
#
# COMPACT_ATOMS: atom_id res chain seq x y z
N GLY A 1 2.05 -10.44 -4.61
CA GLY A 1 2.18 -11.61 -3.70
C GLY A 1 2.16 -12.89 -4.51
N ALA A 2 2.41 -14.04 -3.87
CA ALA A 2 2.35 -15.34 -4.54
C ALA A 2 0.96 -15.61 -5.14
N ASN A 3 0.92 -16.14 -6.37
CA ASN A 3 -0.31 -16.44 -7.10
C ASN A 3 -1.29 -15.24 -7.20
N ALA A 4 -0.79 -14.00 -7.22
CA ALA A 4 -1.61 -12.84 -7.53
C ALA A 4 -1.79 -12.72 -9.04
N THR A 5 -2.96 -12.25 -9.47
CA THR A 5 -3.29 -11.99 -10.87
C THR A 5 -3.54 -10.50 -11.06
N ILE A 6 -2.93 -9.91 -12.08
CA ILE A 6 -3.12 -8.49 -12.40
C ILE A 6 -3.76 -8.42 -13.79
N VAL A 7 -4.97 -7.85 -13.86
CA VAL A 7 -5.60 -7.52 -15.14
C VAL A 7 -4.79 -6.39 -15.79
N CYS A 8 -4.54 -6.49 -17.10
CA CYS A 8 -3.75 -5.50 -17.82
C CYS A 8 -4.43 -4.13 -17.88
N GLY A 9 -3.63 -3.07 -18.02
CA GLY A 9 -4.11 -1.70 -18.17
C GLY A 9 -4.19 -0.87 -16.88
N TYR A 10 -3.72 -1.40 -15.74
CA TYR A 10 -3.69 -0.69 -14.46
C TYR A 10 -2.27 -0.49 -13.96
N GLU A 11 -1.97 0.71 -13.47
CA GLU A 11 -0.71 1.01 -12.82
C GLU A 11 -0.64 0.43 -11.40
N ILE A 12 0.55 -0.04 -11.03
CA ILE A 12 0.88 -0.46 -9.67
C ILE A 12 1.92 0.53 -9.15
N GLY A 13 1.52 1.31 -8.15
CA GLY A 13 2.37 2.31 -7.53
C GLY A 13 3.57 1.71 -6.79
N GLU A 14 4.57 2.55 -6.56
CA GLU A 14 5.79 2.17 -5.85
C GLU A 14 5.48 1.61 -4.45
N TYR A 15 6.22 0.56 -4.05
CA TYR A 15 6.07 -0.09 -2.75
C TYR A 15 4.65 -0.61 -2.43
N ALA A 16 3.77 -0.72 -3.43
CA ALA A 16 2.46 -1.33 -3.25
C ALA A 16 2.60 -2.81 -2.87
N PHE A 17 1.76 -3.26 -1.94
CA PHE A 17 1.76 -4.63 -1.44
C PHE A 17 0.51 -5.36 -1.92
N ILE A 18 0.67 -6.19 -2.95
CA ILE A 18 -0.38 -7.08 -3.44
C ILE A 18 -0.33 -8.40 -2.65
N GLY A 19 -1.41 -8.72 -1.93
CA GLY A 19 -1.55 -9.96 -1.18
C GLY A 19 -1.47 -11.21 -2.05
N ALA A 20 -1.21 -12.36 -1.43
CA ALA A 20 -1.26 -13.64 -2.13
C ALA A 20 -2.70 -13.95 -2.60
N GLY A 21 -2.83 -14.52 -3.80
CA GLY A 21 -4.14 -14.86 -4.38
C GLY A 21 -5.02 -13.65 -4.75
N ALA A 22 -4.50 -12.42 -4.70
CA ALA A 22 -5.28 -11.24 -5.01
C ALA A 22 -5.48 -11.07 -6.53
N VAL A 23 -6.66 -10.61 -6.95
CA VAL A 23 -6.96 -10.32 -8.36
C VAL A 23 -7.16 -8.81 -8.55
N VAL A 24 -6.12 -8.16 -9.05
CA VAL A 24 -6.08 -6.70 -9.27
C VAL A 24 -6.86 -6.35 -10.54
N THR A 25 -7.88 -5.52 -10.38
CA THR A 25 -8.81 -5.09 -11.43
C THR A 25 -8.89 -3.56 -11.56
N LYS A 26 -7.99 -2.83 -10.88
CA LYS A 26 -7.96 -1.36 -10.79
C LYS A 26 -6.53 -0.91 -10.49
N GLU A 27 -6.26 0.38 -10.67
CA GLU A 27 -5.01 1.00 -10.23
C GLU A 27 -4.78 0.79 -8.73
N VAL A 28 -3.51 0.57 -8.36
CA VAL A 28 -3.08 0.37 -6.97
C VAL A 28 -2.16 1.53 -6.61
N PRO A 29 -2.54 2.41 -5.67
CA PRO A 29 -1.70 3.53 -5.26
C PRO A 29 -0.37 3.08 -4.65
N ALA A 30 0.62 3.97 -4.68
CA ALA A 30 1.90 3.77 -4.00
C ALA A 30 1.68 3.42 -2.52
N TYR A 31 2.44 2.46 -1.99
CA TYR A 31 2.33 1.95 -0.62
C TYR A 31 1.01 1.25 -0.28
N ALA A 32 0.04 1.11 -1.19
CA ALA A 32 -1.25 0.52 -0.85
C ALA A 32 -1.13 -0.99 -0.59
N VAL A 33 -1.86 -1.48 0.42
CA VAL A 33 -2.00 -2.92 0.69
C VAL A 33 -3.33 -3.39 0.11
N VAL A 34 -3.30 -4.23 -0.93
CA VAL A 34 -4.50 -4.76 -1.59
C VAL A 34 -4.58 -6.28 -1.46
N VAL A 35 -5.76 -6.81 -1.15
CA VAL A 35 -6.00 -8.26 -0.98
C VAL A 35 -7.37 -8.67 -1.54
N GLY A 36 -7.53 -9.97 -1.84
CA GLY A 36 -8.81 -10.57 -2.25
C GLY A 36 -9.08 -10.58 -3.76
N ASN A 37 -10.24 -11.12 -4.12
CA ASN A 37 -10.72 -11.22 -5.51
C ASN A 37 -12.19 -10.74 -5.58
N PRO A 38 -12.48 -9.55 -6.14
CA PRO A 38 -11.53 -8.57 -6.67
C PRO A 38 -10.72 -7.91 -5.54
N ALA A 39 -9.48 -7.50 -5.85
CA ALA A 39 -8.58 -6.90 -4.88
C ALA A 39 -9.14 -5.58 -4.35
N ARG A 40 -9.13 -5.42 -3.02
CA ARG A 40 -9.54 -4.19 -2.32
C ARG A 40 -8.43 -3.71 -1.40
N GLN A 41 -8.28 -2.39 -1.29
CA GLN A 41 -7.34 -1.78 -0.38
C GLN A 41 -7.77 -1.99 1.08
N THR A 42 -6.81 -2.40 1.92
CA THR A 42 -7.00 -2.68 3.36
C THR A 42 -6.06 -1.91 4.26
N GLY A 43 -5.24 -1.03 3.67
CA GLY A 43 -4.33 -0.16 4.38
C GLY A 43 -3.13 0.23 3.52
N TRP A 44 -2.03 0.52 4.20
CA TRP A 44 -0.79 1.00 3.62
C TRP A 44 0.42 0.27 4.22
N MET A 45 1.49 0.17 3.46
CA MET A 45 2.72 -0.54 3.80
C MET A 45 3.89 0.42 3.77
N SER A 46 4.86 0.25 4.67
CA SER A 46 6.15 0.92 4.58
C SER A 46 7.01 0.30 3.49
N ARG A 47 8.11 0.96 3.13
CA ARG A 47 9.14 0.40 2.22
C ARG A 47 9.70 -0.94 2.69
N ASN A 48 9.70 -1.16 4.01
CA ASN A 48 10.22 -2.35 4.68
C ASN A 48 9.14 -3.43 4.89
N GLY A 49 7.96 -3.31 4.27
CA GLY A 49 6.92 -4.34 4.39
C GLY A 49 6.20 -4.34 5.76
N HIS A 50 6.23 -3.24 6.49
CA HIS A 50 5.49 -3.11 7.75
C HIS A 50 4.20 -2.33 7.53
N LYS A 51 3.08 -2.83 8.04
CA LYS A 51 1.78 -2.15 7.88
C LYS A 51 1.79 -0.82 8.64
N LEU A 52 1.55 0.28 7.92
CA LEU A 52 1.49 1.62 8.48
C LEU A 52 0.17 1.82 9.21
N LYS A 53 0.25 2.43 10.40
CA LYS A 53 -0.90 2.88 11.18
C LYS A 53 -0.84 4.40 11.24
N PHE A 54 -1.80 5.06 10.60
CA PHE A 54 -1.90 6.51 10.61
C PHE A 54 -2.67 6.98 11.84
N ASP A 55 -2.20 8.07 12.44
CA ASP A 55 -2.90 8.80 13.49
C ASP A 55 -3.96 9.77 12.90
N GLU A 56 -4.62 10.55 13.77
CA GLU A 56 -5.64 11.54 13.38
C GLU A 56 -5.07 12.67 12.50
N GLU A 57 -3.75 12.90 12.56
CA GLU A 57 -3.04 13.89 11.74
C GLU A 57 -2.58 13.31 10.39
N GLY A 58 -2.83 12.02 10.15
CA GLY A 58 -2.43 11.31 8.93
C GLY A 58 -0.93 10.99 8.91
N ILE A 59 -0.26 10.90 10.05
CA ILE A 59 1.15 10.54 10.15
C ILE A 59 1.28 9.07 10.59
N ALA A 60 2.20 8.34 9.96
CA ALA A 60 2.60 6.99 10.39
C ALA A 60 4.12 6.89 10.47
N ILE A 61 4.62 6.10 11.44
CA ILE A 61 6.04 5.86 11.62
C ILE A 61 6.31 4.37 11.39
N CYS A 62 7.30 4.05 10.55
CA CYS A 62 7.77 2.69 10.38
C CYS A 62 8.51 2.24 11.65
N PRO A 63 8.16 1.10 12.28
CA PRO A 63 8.75 0.69 13.55
C PRO A 63 10.23 0.26 13.42
N GLU A 64 10.66 -0.16 12.23
CA GLU A 64 12.02 -0.62 11.98
C GLU A 64 12.95 0.53 11.57
N THR A 65 12.57 1.29 10.53
CA THR A 65 13.42 2.35 9.97
C THR A 65 13.21 3.72 10.61
N LYS A 66 12.15 3.89 11.42
CA LYS A 66 11.71 5.18 11.99
C LYS A 66 11.37 6.24 10.95
N GLU A 67 11.23 5.84 9.69
CA GLU A 67 10.76 6.69 8.61
C GLU A 67 9.34 7.18 8.84
N ARG A 68 9.09 8.45 8.50
CA ARG A 68 7.79 9.09 8.64
C ARG A 68 7.07 9.10 7.31
N TYR A 69 5.80 8.73 7.35
CA TYR A 69 4.90 8.69 6.21
C TYR A 69 3.72 9.61 6.49
N LEU A 70 3.30 10.38 5.48
CA LEU A 70 2.15 11.26 5.54
C LEU A 70 1.08 10.72 4.59
N LEU A 71 -0.14 10.54 5.10
CA LEU A 71 -1.34 10.23 4.34
C LEU A 71 -2.11 11.53 4.10
N LYS A 72 -2.13 11.97 2.84
CA LYS A 72 -2.90 13.15 2.41
C LYS A 72 -3.60 12.85 1.10
N ASP A 73 -4.88 13.22 0.99
CA ASP A 73 -5.70 13.02 -0.22
C ASP A 73 -5.67 11.57 -0.73
N ASN A 74 -5.70 10.60 0.21
CA ASN A 74 -5.61 9.17 -0.07
C ASN A 74 -4.31 8.75 -0.79
N ARG A 75 -3.22 9.49 -0.59
CA ARG A 75 -1.87 9.17 -1.07
C ARG A 75 -0.90 9.19 0.10
N VAL A 76 -0.01 8.22 0.11
CA VAL A 76 1.07 8.12 1.10
C VAL A 76 2.35 8.63 0.49
N THR A 77 2.99 9.58 1.17
CA THR A 77 4.31 10.11 0.80
C THR A 77 5.28 9.93 1.95
N LEU A 78 6.50 9.52 1.63
CA LEU A 78 7.61 9.52 2.58
C LEU A 78 8.02 10.97 2.88
N THR A 79 8.08 11.31 4.16
CA THR A 79 8.60 12.61 4.63
C THR A 79 10.09 12.46 4.95
N PRO A 80 10.96 13.37 4.48
CA PRO A 80 12.38 13.38 4.84
C PRO A 80 12.63 13.71 6.32
#